data_AF-A0A2T5LRZ6-F1
#
_entry.id   AF-A0A2T5LRZ6-F1
#
_cell.length_a   1.000
_cell.length_b   1.000
_cell.length_c   1.000
_cell.angle_alpha   90.00
_cell.angle_beta   90.00
_cell.angle_gamma   90.00
#
_symmetry.space_group_name_H-M   'P 1'
#
loop_
_entity.id
_entity.type
_entity.pdbx_description
1 polymer ?
#
loop_
_entity_poly.entity_id
_entity_poly.type
_entity_poly.pdbx_seq_one_letter_code
_entity_poly.pdbx_strand_id
1 'polypeptide(L)' 'VSQDRHEIYITFTKFDDKYLAYRRGNILDHSIPSFLRMKEFGPWNTFNRKHITDVSAISSAITMRTW' A
#
# COMPACT_ATOMS: atom_id res chain seq x y z
N VAL A 1 -21.50 -6.66 12.14
CA VAL A 1 -20.57 -6.35 13.24
C VAL A 1 -19.66 -5.24 12.79
N SER A 2 -19.87 -4.02 13.32
CA SER A 2 -18.95 -2.90 13.11
C SER A 2 -17.93 -2.98 14.22
N GLN A 3 -16.70 -3.38 13.88
CA GLN A 3 -15.62 -3.39 14.85
C GLN A 3 -15.14 -1.96 15.06
N ASP A 4 -14.85 -1.64 16.31
CA ASP A 4 -14.37 -0.35 16.79
C ASP A 4 -12.99 -0.02 16.19
N ARG A 5 -12.96 0.35 14.90
CA ARG A 5 -11.73 0.52 14.11
C ARG A 5 -11.21 1.94 14.24
N HIS A 6 -10.62 2.22 15.39
CA HIS A 6 -9.88 3.45 15.65
C HIS A 6 -8.42 3.34 15.22
N GLU A 7 -8.15 2.66 14.10
CA GLU A 7 -6.80 2.38 13.62
C GLU A 7 -6.68 2.66 12.13
N ILE A 8 -5.59 3.31 11.75
CA ILE A 8 -5.21 3.55 10.36
C ILE A 8 -4.13 2.52 9.99
N TYR A 9 -4.27 1.96 8.80
CA TYR A 9 -3.30 1.09 8.14
C TYR A 9 -2.95 1.69 6.78
N ILE A 10 -1.68 1.69 6.41
CA ILE A 10 -1.21 2.18 5.11
C ILE A 10 -0.66 0.99 4.32
N THR A 11 -1.24 0.73 3.16
CA THR A 11 -0.85 -0.41 2.30
C THR A 11 -0.19 0.08 1.03
N PHE A 12 1.06 -0.34 0.82
CA PHE A 12 1.78 -0.08 -0.42
C PHE A 12 1.76 -1.33 -1.31
N THR A 13 1.42 -1.15 -2.58
CA THR A 13 1.52 -2.18 -3.59
C THR A 13 2.88 -2.10 -4.27
N LYS A 14 3.61 -3.23 -4.30
CA LYS A 14 4.80 -3.36 -5.14
C LYS A 14 4.41 -4.13 -6.40
N PHE A 15 4.51 -3.45 -7.53
CA PHE A 15 4.43 -4.07 -8.84
C PHE A 15 5.79 -4.71 -9.12
N ASP A 16 5.84 -6.04 -9.16
CA ASP A 16 7.04 -6.77 -9.57
C ASP A 16 7.19 -6.71 -11.10
N ASP A 17 8.41 -6.88 -11.61
CA ASP A 17 8.70 -6.83 -13.05
C ASP A 17 7.89 -7.89 -13.81
N LYS A 18 7.64 -9.04 -13.17
CA LYS A 18 6.76 -10.10 -13.65
C LYS A 18 5.31 -9.64 -13.80
N TYR A 19 4.80 -8.86 -12.86
CA TYR A 19 3.45 -8.29 -12.92
C TYR A 19 3.35 -7.19 -13.98
N LEU A 20 4.39 -6.38 -14.15
CA LEU A 20 4.45 -5.39 -15.23
C LEU A 20 4.50 -6.06 -16.61
N ALA A 21 5.26 -7.15 -16.74
CA ALA A 21 5.32 -7.96 -17.97
C ALA A 21 3.97 -8.64 -18.28
N TYR A 22 3.28 -9.15 -17.24
CA TYR A 22 1.91 -9.65 -17.36
C TYR A 22 0.96 -8.57 -17.90
N ARG A 23 0.96 -7.39 -17.28
CA ARG A 23 0.09 -6.28 -17.68
C ARG A 23 0.35 -5.78 -19.10
N ARG A 24 1.59 -5.86 -19.58
CA ARG A 24 1.98 -5.43 -20.93
C ARG A 24 1.64 -6.45 -22.03
N GLY A 25 1.11 -7.63 -21.67
CA GLY A 25 0.77 -8.68 -22.64
C GLY A 25 1.98 -9.43 -23.19
N ASN A 26 3.16 -9.31 -22.58
CA ASN A 26 4.43 -9.85 -23.08
C ASN A 26 4.75 -11.28 -22.58
N ILE A 27 3.77 -12.00 -22.05
CA ILE A 27 4.02 -13.33 -21.46
C ILE A 27 3.73 -14.41 -22.50
N LEU A 28 4.82 -15.06 -22.93
CA LEU A 28 4.78 -16.31 -23.70
C LEU A 28 4.46 -17.52 -22.81
N ASP A 29 4.43 -17.36 -21.49
CA ASP A 29 4.28 -18.46 -20.56
C ASP A 29 3.29 -18.13 -19.44
N HIS A 30 2.14 -18.80 -19.46
CA HIS A 30 1.07 -18.68 -18.47
C HIS A 30 1.43 -19.35 -17.13
N SER A 31 2.62 -19.95 -17.01
CA SER A 31 3.05 -20.73 -15.86
C SER A 31 3.58 -19.92 -14.67
N ILE A 32 3.92 -18.63 -14.86
CA ILE A 32 4.49 -17.80 -13.78
C ILE A 32 3.39 -16.94 -13.15
N PRO A 33 2.91 -17.27 -11.95
CA PRO A 33 1.86 -16.48 -11.34
C PRO A 33 2.41 -15.13 -10.89
N SER A 34 2.03 -14.07 -11.60
CA SER A 34 2.39 -12.70 -11.25
C SER A 34 1.40 -12.16 -10.23
N PHE A 35 1.74 -12.23 -8.94
CA PHE A 35 0.90 -11.69 -7.88
C PHE A 35 1.30 -10.25 -7.52
N LEU A 36 0.30 -9.40 -7.34
CA LEU A 36 0.47 -8.08 -6.74
C LEU A 36 0.86 -8.27 -5.28
N ARG A 37 2.05 -7.81 -4.87
CA ARG A 37 2.49 -7.89 -3.48
C ARG A 37 2.05 -6.63 -2.74
N MET A 38 1.12 -6.77 -1.81
CA MET A 38 0.71 -5.71 -0.89
C MET A 38 1.53 -5.80 0.40
N LYS A 39 2.08 -4.68 0.85
CA LYS A 39 2.72 -4.56 2.16
C LYS A 39 1.96 -3.53 2.98
N GLU A 40 1.38 -3.99 4.08
CA GLU A 40 0.65 -3.17 5.04
C GLU A 40 1.59 -2.70 6.16
N PHE A 41 1.35 -1.48 6.63
CA PHE A 41 2.01 -0.87 7.77
C PHE A 41 0.96 -0.31 8.73
N GLY A 42 1.25 -0.33 10.04
CA GLY A 42 0.35 0.07 11.11
C GLY A 42 0.48 -0.85 12.33
N PRO A 43 -0.45 -0.78 13.30
CA PRO A 43 -1.61 0.12 13.36
C PRO A 43 -1.30 1.51 13.95
N TRP A 44 -1.93 2.55 13.40
CA TRP A 44 -1.93 3.90 13.99
C TRP A 44 -3.29 4.23 14.63
N ASN A 45 -3.33 4.25 15.96
CA ASN A 45 -4.52 4.63 16.71
C ASN A 45 -4.96 6.10 16.47
N THR A 46 -6.23 6.34 16.12
CA THR A 46 -6.77 7.66 15.78
C THR A 46 -7.00 8.59 16.97
N PHE A 47 -7.12 8.05 18.19
CA PHE A 47 -7.18 8.84 19.42
C PHE A 47 -5.81 9.33 19.87
N ASN A 48 -4.73 8.76 19.33
CA ASN A 48 -3.38 9.20 19.64
C ASN A 48 -2.95 10.32 18.68
N ARG A 49 -2.87 11.54 19.19
CA ARG A 49 -2.43 12.72 18.41
C ARG A 49 -1.08 12.52 17.71
N LYS A 50 -0.14 11.81 18.35
CA LYS A 50 1.17 11.52 17.76
C LYS A 50 1.01 10.64 16.51
N HIS A 51 0.19 9.59 16.61
CA HIS A 51 -0.07 8.69 15.49
C HIS A 51 -0.74 9.40 14.31
N ILE A 52 -1.72 10.28 14.58
CA ILE A 52 -2.35 11.10 13.53
C ILE A 52 -1.33 12.03 12.88
N THR A 53 -0.42 12.62 13.67
CA THR A 53 0.65 13.47 13.14
C THR A 53 1.60 12.67 12.25
N ASP A 54 2.02 11.49 12.67
CA ASP A 54 2.90 10.59 11.89
C ASP A 54 2.23 10.20 10.55
N VAL A 55 0.96 9.79 10.59
CA VAL A 55 0.18 9.45 9.38
C VAL A 55 0.03 10.65 8.45
N SER A 56 -0.26 11.84 8.97
CA SER A 56 -0.37 13.05 8.16
C SER A 56 0.95 13.41 7.49
N ALA A 57 2.08 13.26 8.19
CA ALA A 57 3.41 13.52 7.62
C ALA A 57 3.74 12.53 6.51
N ILE A 58 3.43 11.24 6.68
CA ILE A 58 3.59 10.22 5.64
C ILE A 58 2.73 10.57 4.41
N SER A 59 1.46 10.94 4.61
CA SER A 59 0.55 11.34 3.53
C SER A 59 1.04 12.58 2.77
N SER A 60 1.51 13.61 3.50
CA SER A 60 2.11 14.80 2.90
C SER A 60 3.36 14.46 2.10
N ALA A 61 4.26 13.62 2.63
CA ALA A 61 5.48 13.22 1.92
C ALA A 61 5.17 12.48 0.61
N ILE A 62 4.15 11.61 0.59
CA ILE A 62 3.71 10.92 -0.64
C ILE A 62 3.16 11.92 -1.66
N THR A 63 2.33 12.85 -1.19
CA THR A 63 1.72 13.88 -2.05
C THR A 63 2.80 14.77 -2.66
N MET A 64 3.80 15.22 -1.86
CA MET A 64 4.90 16.05 -2.35
C MET A 64 5.81 15.32 -3.36
N ARG A 65 6.01 14.01 -3.21
CA ARG A 65 6.77 13.20 -4.18
C ARG A 65 6.01 12.97 -5.50
N THR A 66 4.70 13.23 -5.54
CA THR A 66 3.82 12.98 -6.70
C THR A 66 3.70 14.19 -7.64
N TRP A 67 4.43 15.28 -7.40
CA TRP A 67 4.49 16.45 -8.27
C TRP A 67 5.81 16.55 -9.03
#